data_AF-B1YMZ4-F1
#
_entry.id   AF-B1YMZ4-F1
#
_cell.length_a   1.000
_cell.length_b   1.000
_cell.length_c   1.000
_cell.angle_alpha   90.00
_cell.angle_beta   90.00
_cell.angle_gamma   90.00
#
_symmetry.space_group_name_H-M   'P 1'
#
loop_
_entity.id
_entity.type
_entity.pdbx_description
1 polymer ?
#
loop_
_entity_poly.entity_id
_entity_poly.type
_entity_poly.pdbx_seq_one_letter_code
_entity_poly.pdbx_strand_id
1 'polypeptide(L)'
;MESENAMRTFTRLVVASPMCSFLHKLRVAPIALACCLASQPSIAEIVDWPELPKTCFVSQRPANVEDVRKGCAAFLIGGPERSVGMPLNVQIPEYAYHVDSASGKKTPVILLQAEEHSSIKAVGYREVGTSSIGAALLSEMQLLGTSKPR
;
A
#
# COMPACT_ATOMS: atom_id res chain seq x y z
N MET A 1 7.18 51.58 -2.01
CA MET A 1 7.27 50.36 -2.83
C MET A 1 8.21 49.43 -2.09
N GLU A 2 7.79 48.75 -1.02
CA GLU A 2 6.76 47.68 -0.98
C GLU A 2 7.03 46.67 -2.11
N SER A 3 7.38 45.41 -1.83
CA SER A 3 6.61 44.47 -1.01
C SER A 3 7.49 43.45 -0.28
N GLU A 4 7.23 43.31 1.01
CA GLU A 4 7.46 42.12 1.83
C GLU A 4 6.61 40.94 1.31
N ASN A 5 7.10 39.71 1.43
CA ASN A 5 6.28 38.60 1.95
C ASN A 5 7.19 37.40 2.31
N ALA A 6 7.77 37.45 3.51
CA ALA A 6 8.43 36.31 4.12
C ALA A 6 7.37 35.35 4.66
N MET A 7 7.49 34.10 4.23
CA MET A 7 6.58 32.99 4.48
C MET A 7 6.42 32.71 5.98
N ARG A 8 5.15 32.55 6.36
CA ARG A 8 4.64 32.51 7.72
C ARG A 8 5.10 31.27 8.50
N THR A 9 5.52 31.55 9.73
CA THR A 9 5.69 30.67 10.88
C THR A 9 4.50 29.73 11.08
N PHE A 10 4.77 28.42 11.24
CA PHE A 10 3.84 27.51 11.92
C PHE A 10 4.48 26.99 13.20
N THR A 11 3.95 27.54 14.29
CA THR A 11 4.30 27.33 15.69
C THR A 11 3.97 25.90 16.13
N ARG A 12 4.94 25.25 16.78
CA ARG A 12 4.75 24.02 17.58
C ARG A 12 3.69 24.26 18.65
N LEU A 13 2.59 23.51 18.61
CA LEU A 13 1.67 23.42 19.74
C LEU A 13 2.16 22.33 20.69
N VAL A 14 2.84 22.75 21.77
CA VAL A 14 3.10 21.92 22.95
C VAL A 14 1.90 22.10 23.87
N VAL A 15 1.07 21.06 24.02
CA VAL A 15 0.03 21.05 25.04
C VAL A 15 0.65 20.51 26.32
N ALA A 16 0.83 21.40 27.29
CA ALA A 16 1.24 21.06 28.65
C ALA A 16 0.05 20.47 29.42
N SER A 17 0.21 19.25 29.93
CA SER A 17 -0.72 18.62 30.88
C SER A 17 -0.51 19.20 32.28
N PRO A 18 -1.56 19.62 33.01
CA PRO A 18 -1.41 20.00 34.41
C PRO A 18 -1.34 18.74 35.29
N MET A 19 -0.25 18.64 36.05
CA MET A 19 -0.16 17.74 37.20
C MET A 19 -1.17 18.18 38.26
N CYS A 20 -2.08 17.29 38.63
CA CYS A 20 -2.93 17.44 39.81
C CYS A 20 -2.67 16.23 40.70
N SER A 21 -1.82 16.42 41.72
CA SER A 21 -1.65 15.46 42.80
C SER A 21 -2.50 15.94 43.97
N PHE A 22 -3.50 15.17 44.39
CA PHE A 22 -3.83 14.97 45.80
C PHE A 22 -4.76 13.74 45.92
N LEU A 23 -4.28 12.76 46.69
CA LEU A 23 -5.02 11.59 47.16
C LEU A 23 -6.36 11.99 47.79
N HIS A 24 -7.40 11.16 47.65
CA HIS A 24 -8.18 10.59 48.76
C HIS A 24 -9.34 9.72 48.26
N LYS A 25 -9.38 8.49 48.81
CA LYS A 25 -10.52 7.59 49.03
C LYS A 25 -11.09 6.81 47.83
N LEU A 26 -10.79 5.50 47.87
CA LEU A 26 -11.51 4.44 47.18
C LEU A 26 -13.03 4.54 47.43
N ARG A 27 -13.80 4.60 46.35
CA ARG A 27 -15.11 3.94 46.24
C ARG A 27 -15.20 3.31 44.86
N VAL A 28 -15.22 1.99 44.84
CA VAL A 28 -15.37 1.15 43.65
C VAL A 28 -16.82 1.26 43.17
N ALA A 29 -17.02 1.72 41.94
CA ALA A 29 -18.28 1.58 41.22
C ALA A 29 -18.00 0.72 39.97
N PRO A 30 -18.65 -0.43 39.78
CA PRO A 30 -18.45 -1.24 38.60
C PRO A 30 -19.17 -0.56 37.44
N ILE A 31 -18.43 0.19 36.62
CA ILE A 31 -18.93 0.62 35.32
C ILE A 31 -18.88 -0.63 34.45
N ALA A 32 -20.06 -1.23 34.24
CA ALA A 32 -20.25 -2.30 33.27
C ALA A 32 -19.89 -1.78 31.89
N LEU A 33 -18.66 -2.08 31.44
CA LEU A 33 -18.19 -1.78 30.10
C LEU A 33 -18.87 -2.76 29.15
N ALA A 34 -20.07 -2.40 28.70
CA ALA A 34 -20.74 -3.08 27.60
C ALA A 34 -19.96 -2.81 26.31
N CYS A 35 -18.98 -3.68 26.03
CA CYS A 35 -18.34 -3.80 24.72
C CYS A 35 -19.38 -4.31 23.71
N CYS A 36 -20.24 -3.43 23.22
CA CYS A 36 -21.02 -3.69 22.02
C CYS A 36 -20.04 -3.66 20.83
N LEU A 37 -19.48 -4.84 20.51
CA LEU A 37 -18.82 -5.10 19.24
C LEU A 37 -19.90 -5.02 18.15
N ALA A 38 -20.21 -3.80 17.71
CA ALA A 38 -21.02 -3.59 16.53
C ALA A 38 -20.17 -3.99 15.32
N SER A 39 -20.30 -5.24 14.89
CA SER A 39 -19.78 -5.70 13.61
C SER A 39 -20.45 -4.88 12.51
N GLN A 40 -19.76 -3.87 11.99
CA GLN A 40 -20.27 -3.11 10.86
C GLN A 40 -20.31 -4.04 9.64
N PRO A 41 -21.44 -4.14 8.94
CA PRO A 41 -21.49 -4.85 7.67
C PRO A 41 -20.61 -4.12 6.68
N SER A 42 -19.57 -4.78 6.19
CA SER A 42 -18.77 -4.30 5.07
C SER A 42 -19.63 -4.33 3.82
N ILE A 43 -19.88 -3.17 3.22
CA ILE A 43 -20.48 -3.10 1.88
C ILE A 43 -19.44 -3.67 0.93
N ALA A 44 -19.77 -4.78 0.27
CA ALA A 44 -18.93 -5.32 -0.80
C ALA A 44 -18.88 -4.28 -1.93
N GLU A 45 -17.73 -3.60 -2.06
CA GLU A 45 -17.49 -2.64 -3.12
C GLU A 45 -17.43 -3.39 -4.47
N ILE A 46 -18.26 -2.98 -5.42
CA ILE A 46 -18.20 -3.49 -6.79
C ILE A 46 -16.98 -2.84 -7.45
N VAL A 47 -15.96 -3.64 -7.71
CA VAL A 47 -14.73 -3.19 -8.38
C VAL A 47 -14.96 -3.18 -9.90
N ASP A 48 -14.82 -2.02 -10.53
CA ASP A 48 -14.78 -1.91 -12.00
C ASP A 48 -13.38 -2.26 -12.52
N TRP A 49 -13.18 -3.52 -12.89
CA TRP A 49 -11.89 -4.02 -13.36
C TRP A 49 -11.58 -3.54 -14.80
N PRO A 50 -10.50 -2.75 -15.01
CA PRO A 50 -10.10 -2.35 -16.35
C PRO A 50 -9.51 -3.54 -17.11
N GLU A 51 -9.34 -3.42 -18.43
CA GLU A 51 -8.59 -4.42 -19.21
C GLU A 51 -7.13 -4.50 -18.77
N LEU A 52 -6.53 -5.70 -18.84
CA LEU A 52 -5.10 -5.86 -18.59
C LEU A 52 -4.29 -5.09 -19.65
N PRO A 53 -3.21 -4.41 -19.23
CA PRO A 53 -2.40 -3.61 -20.14
C PRO A 53 -1.66 -4.50 -21.15
N LYS A 54 -1.72 -4.15 -22.44
CA LYS A 54 -0.96 -4.87 -23.48
C LYS A 54 0.50 -4.42 -23.58
N THR A 55 0.83 -3.31 -22.94
CA THR A 55 2.15 -2.67 -22.94
C THR A 55 2.42 -2.05 -21.57
N CYS A 56 3.67 -1.73 -21.27
CA CYS A 56 4.08 -1.11 -20.00
C CYS A 56 3.86 -2.02 -18.79
N PHE A 57 4.54 -3.17 -18.82
CA PHE A 57 4.76 -4.10 -17.72
C PHE A 57 6.11 -4.79 -17.96
N VAL A 58 6.67 -5.42 -16.92
CA VAL A 58 7.93 -6.16 -16.96
C VAL A 58 7.66 -7.63 -16.64
N SER A 59 7.97 -8.51 -17.59
CA SER A 59 7.78 -9.96 -17.48
C SER A 59 8.98 -10.69 -18.06
N GLN A 60 9.34 -11.84 -17.48
CA GLN A 60 10.43 -12.73 -17.92
C GLN A 60 11.83 -12.08 -18.01
N ARG A 61 11.99 -10.91 -17.40
CA ARG A 61 13.28 -10.22 -17.26
C ARG A 61 13.27 -9.34 -16.00
N PRO A 62 14.43 -8.97 -15.46
CA PRO A 62 14.52 -7.93 -14.44
C PRO A 62 14.11 -6.56 -15.00
N ALA A 63 13.56 -5.71 -14.15
CA ALA A 63 13.29 -4.31 -14.46
C ALA A 63 14.60 -3.53 -14.65
N ASN A 64 14.51 -2.49 -15.47
CA ASN A 64 15.58 -1.51 -15.67
C ASN A 64 15.06 -0.10 -15.31
N VAL A 65 15.99 0.87 -15.28
CA VAL A 65 15.68 2.27 -14.91
C VAL A 65 14.59 2.86 -15.80
N GLU A 66 14.56 2.50 -17.07
CA GLU A 66 13.58 3.01 -18.03
C GLU A 66 12.17 2.48 -17.75
N ASP A 67 12.04 1.23 -17.30
CA ASP A 67 10.76 0.66 -16.88
C ASP A 67 10.18 1.43 -15.69
N VAL A 68 11.01 1.72 -14.68
CA VAL A 68 10.61 2.49 -13.49
C VAL A 68 10.26 3.92 -13.88
N ARG A 69 11.10 4.56 -14.70
CA ARG A 69 10.87 5.94 -15.18
C ARG A 69 9.55 6.08 -15.95
N LYS A 70 9.15 5.05 -16.69
CA LYS A 70 7.87 5.01 -17.44
C LYS A 70 6.68 4.55 -16.60
N GLY A 71 6.90 4.10 -15.35
CA GLY A 71 5.85 3.51 -14.51
C GLY A 71 5.41 2.11 -14.97
N CYS A 72 6.23 1.42 -15.76
CA CYS A 72 6.01 0.03 -16.17
C CYS A 72 6.54 -0.98 -15.13
N ALA A 73 7.36 -0.51 -14.20
CA ALA A 73 7.88 -1.21 -13.04
C ALA A 73 7.80 -0.28 -11.82
N ALA A 74 7.68 -0.86 -10.63
CA ALA A 74 7.62 -0.09 -9.38
C ALA A 74 9.00 0.10 -8.75
N PHE A 75 9.93 -0.83 -8.98
CA PHE A 75 11.24 -0.82 -8.31
C PHE A 75 12.34 -1.48 -9.15
N LEU A 76 13.59 -1.27 -8.71
CA LEU A 76 14.75 -2.10 -9.05
C LEU A 76 15.20 -2.82 -7.78
N ILE A 77 15.37 -4.13 -7.82
CA ILE A 77 15.81 -4.88 -6.64
C ILE A 77 17.33 -4.87 -6.55
N GLY A 78 17.85 -4.50 -5.38
CA GLY A 78 19.29 -4.52 -5.04
C GLY A 78 20.16 -3.36 -5.56
N GLY A 79 19.59 -2.31 -6.18
CA GLY A 79 20.34 -1.08 -6.47
C GLY A 79 19.63 -0.08 -7.40
N PRO A 80 20.07 1.18 -7.45
CA PRO A 80 19.39 2.25 -8.21
C PRO A 80 19.67 2.26 -9.73
N GLU A 81 20.74 1.60 -10.20
CA GLU A 81 21.14 1.67 -11.62
C GLU A 81 20.67 0.47 -12.44
N ARG A 82 20.52 -0.69 -11.80
CA ARG A 82 20.14 -1.94 -12.44
C ARG A 82 19.56 -2.88 -11.39
N SER A 83 18.48 -3.57 -11.74
CA SER A 83 17.99 -4.67 -10.94
C SER A 83 18.98 -5.84 -10.97
N VAL A 84 19.34 -6.36 -9.79
CA VAL A 84 20.09 -7.63 -9.62
C VAL A 84 19.15 -8.82 -9.37
N GLY A 85 17.85 -8.61 -9.55
CA GLY A 85 16.83 -9.64 -9.37
C GLY A 85 16.79 -10.65 -10.49
N MET A 86 16.05 -11.72 -10.25
CA MET A 86 15.62 -12.69 -11.25
C MET A 86 14.11 -12.59 -11.43
N PRO A 87 13.57 -12.71 -12.66
CA PRO A 87 12.13 -12.69 -12.85
C PRO A 87 11.47 -13.88 -12.16
N LEU A 88 10.35 -13.64 -11.49
CA LEU A 88 9.51 -14.70 -10.93
C LEU A 88 8.66 -15.34 -12.04
N ASN A 89 8.44 -16.65 -11.94
CA ASN A 89 7.53 -17.38 -12.83
C ASN A 89 6.06 -17.19 -12.41
N VAL A 90 5.55 -15.98 -12.59
CA VAL A 90 4.14 -15.59 -12.41
C VAL A 90 3.62 -14.95 -13.70
N GLN A 91 2.30 -14.99 -13.92
CA GLN A 91 1.73 -14.41 -15.13
C GLN A 91 1.70 -12.88 -14.98
N ILE A 92 2.27 -12.16 -15.94
CA ILE A 92 2.23 -10.70 -15.94
C ILE A 92 1.86 -10.20 -17.34
N PRO A 93 0.90 -9.26 -17.45
CA PRO A 93 0.12 -8.71 -16.34
C PRO A 93 -0.97 -9.69 -15.85
N GLU A 94 -1.38 -9.56 -14.59
CA GLU A 94 -2.53 -10.31 -14.04
C GLU A 94 -3.30 -9.48 -12.99
N TYR A 95 -4.56 -9.82 -12.75
CA TYR A 95 -5.37 -9.22 -11.70
C TYR A 95 -4.99 -9.78 -10.33
N ALA A 96 -5.02 -8.94 -9.31
CA ALA A 96 -4.80 -9.37 -7.93
C ALA A 96 -5.52 -8.48 -6.92
N TYR A 97 -5.55 -8.92 -5.67
CA TYR A 97 -5.70 -8.04 -4.52
C TYR A 97 -4.38 -7.90 -3.79
N HIS A 98 -3.96 -6.67 -3.51
CA HIS A 98 -2.97 -6.40 -2.47
C HIS A 98 -3.67 -6.48 -1.11
N VAL A 99 -3.17 -7.34 -0.24
CA VAL A 99 -3.72 -7.59 1.10
C VAL A 99 -2.82 -6.91 2.12
N ASP A 100 -3.30 -5.83 2.72
CA ASP A 100 -2.59 -5.17 3.81
C ASP A 100 -2.45 -6.13 5.00
N SER A 101 -1.22 -6.42 5.41
CA SER A 101 -0.92 -7.45 6.41
C SER A 101 -1.44 -7.12 7.81
N ALA A 102 -1.61 -5.83 8.14
CA ALA A 102 -2.08 -5.39 9.45
C ALA A 102 -3.61 -5.39 9.57
N SER A 103 -4.31 -4.91 8.54
CA SER A 103 -5.76 -4.73 8.56
C SER A 103 -6.54 -5.81 7.81
N GLY A 104 -5.86 -6.59 6.95
CA GLY A 104 -6.52 -7.52 6.03
C GLY A 104 -7.28 -6.82 4.90
N LYS A 105 -7.16 -5.49 4.78
CA LYS A 105 -7.81 -4.72 3.71
C LYS A 105 -7.31 -5.20 2.35
N LYS A 106 -8.24 -5.54 1.48
CA LYS A 106 -7.97 -5.91 0.09
C LYS A 106 -8.10 -4.69 -0.80
N THR A 107 -7.03 -4.37 -1.52
CA THR A 107 -7.01 -3.31 -2.52
C THR A 107 -6.91 -3.95 -3.90
N PRO A 108 -7.83 -3.67 -4.84
CA PRO A 108 -7.76 -4.25 -6.18
C PRO A 108 -6.57 -3.66 -6.95
N VAL A 109 -5.75 -4.52 -7.54
CA VAL A 109 -4.54 -4.13 -8.26
C VAL A 109 -4.34 -4.94 -9.54
N ILE A 110 -3.49 -4.44 -10.43
CA ILE A 110 -2.94 -5.19 -11.56
C ILE A 110 -1.44 -5.37 -11.31
N LEU A 111 -0.96 -6.61 -11.32
CA LEU A 111 0.46 -6.94 -11.26
C LEU A 111 1.15 -6.53 -12.57
N LEU A 112 2.26 -5.81 -12.46
CA LEU A 112 3.04 -5.28 -13.58
C LEU A 112 4.49 -5.76 -13.58
N GLN A 113 5.00 -6.26 -12.46
CA GLN A 113 6.38 -6.69 -12.27
C GLN A 113 6.42 -7.76 -11.19
N ALA A 114 7.28 -8.77 -11.32
CA ALA A 114 7.57 -9.70 -10.24
C ALA A 114 9.01 -10.21 -10.36
N GLU A 115 9.79 -9.99 -9.31
CA GLU A 115 11.20 -10.36 -9.24
C GLU A 115 11.54 -10.92 -7.87
N GLU A 116 12.57 -11.74 -7.84
CA GLU A 116 13.16 -12.25 -6.60
C GLU A 116 14.65 -11.96 -6.53
N HIS A 117 15.12 -11.74 -5.31
CA HIS A 117 16.54 -11.69 -5.00
C HIS A 117 16.75 -12.25 -3.60
N SER A 118 17.65 -13.23 -3.49
CA SER A 118 17.81 -14.01 -2.25
C SER A 118 16.48 -14.65 -1.81
N SER A 119 15.96 -14.32 -0.62
CA SER A 119 14.69 -14.83 -0.10
C SER A 119 13.50 -13.90 -0.33
N ILE A 120 13.72 -12.73 -0.92
CA ILE A 120 12.68 -11.71 -1.11
C ILE A 120 12.03 -11.93 -2.47
N LYS A 121 10.72 -12.16 -2.47
CA LYS A 121 9.87 -12.18 -3.66
C LYS A 121 9.01 -10.94 -3.65
N ALA A 122 9.28 -10.01 -4.55
CA ALA A 122 8.62 -8.72 -4.60
C ALA A 122 7.84 -8.56 -5.91
N VAL A 123 6.75 -7.81 -5.85
CA VAL A 123 5.91 -7.48 -6.99
C VAL A 123 5.69 -5.99 -7.09
N GLY A 124 5.63 -5.48 -8.31
CA GLY A 124 5.17 -4.14 -8.62
C GLY A 124 3.76 -4.21 -9.17
N TYR A 125 2.90 -3.29 -8.75
CA TYR A 125 1.49 -3.28 -9.12
C TYR A 125 0.98 -1.86 -9.37
N ARG A 126 -0.16 -1.77 -10.06
CA ARG A 126 -0.97 -0.55 -10.16
C ARG A 126 -2.30 -0.76 -9.46
N GLU A 127 -2.71 0.20 -8.64
CA GLU A 127 -4.04 0.18 -8.02
C GLU A 127 -5.13 0.46 -9.06
N VAL A 128 -6.24 -0.29 -8.98
CA VAL A 128 -7.39 -0.09 -9.86
C VAL A 128 -8.09 1.23 -9.53
N GLY A 129 -8.51 1.96 -10.57
CA GLY A 129 -9.18 3.25 -10.41
C GLY A 129 -8.25 4.43 -10.10
N THR A 130 -6.93 4.21 -10.01
CA THR A 130 -5.96 5.27 -9.73
C THR A 130 -4.77 5.21 -10.69
N SER A 131 -3.89 6.21 -10.61
CA SER A 131 -2.58 6.21 -11.28
C SER A 131 -1.45 5.71 -10.37
N SER A 132 -1.78 5.19 -9.18
CA SER A 132 -0.79 4.82 -8.17
C SER A 132 -0.08 3.52 -8.55
N ILE A 133 1.25 3.56 -8.53
CA ILE A 133 2.12 2.39 -8.65
C ILE A 133 2.69 2.08 -7.26
N GLY A 134 2.63 0.81 -6.86
CA GLY A 134 3.12 0.33 -5.57
C GLY A 134 3.98 -0.91 -5.71
N ALA A 135 4.64 -1.25 -4.60
CA ALA A 135 5.42 -2.47 -4.45
C ALA A 135 5.03 -3.19 -3.15
N ALA A 136 5.08 -4.51 -3.16
CA ALA A 136 4.81 -5.35 -1.98
C ALA A 136 5.49 -6.71 -2.13
N LEU A 137 5.43 -7.53 -1.08
CA LEU A 137 5.84 -8.92 -1.17
C LEU A 137 4.82 -9.73 -1.96
N LEU A 138 5.27 -10.77 -2.66
CA LEU A 138 4.37 -11.71 -3.35
C LEU A 138 3.40 -12.39 -2.35
N SER A 139 3.83 -12.59 -1.10
CA SER A 139 2.99 -13.15 -0.03
C SER A 139 1.83 -12.25 0.39
N GLU A 140 1.87 -10.96 0.02
CA GLU A 140 0.82 -9.98 0.28
C GLU A 140 -0.16 -9.88 -0.91
N MET A 141 -0.05 -10.77 -1.89
CA MET A 141 -0.92 -10.81 -3.06
C MET A 141 -1.86 -11.99 -3.03
N GLN A 142 -3.14 -11.72 -3.31
CA GLN A 142 -4.08 -12.73 -3.76
C GLN A 142 -4.20 -12.63 -5.29
N LEU A 143 -3.52 -13.52 -6.01
CA LEU A 143 -3.55 -13.57 -7.47
C LEU A 143 -4.89 -14.11 -7.98
N LEU A 144 -5.44 -13.46 -9.01
CA LEU A 144 -6.74 -13.77 -9.61
C LEU A 144 -6.60 -14.26 -11.07
N GLY A 145 -5.41 -14.18 -11.65
CA GLY A 145 -5.12 -14.58 -13.02
C GLY A 145 -5.50 -13.51 -14.06
N THR A 146 -5.63 -13.94 -15.32
CA THR A 146 -5.75 -13.04 -16.47
C THR A 146 -7.18 -12.80 -16.95
N SER A 147 -8.14 -13.55 -16.41
CA SER A 147 -9.56 -13.35 -16.69
C SER A 147 -10.12 -12.24 -15.81
N LYS A 148 -10.86 -11.31 -16.40
CA LYS A 148 -11.47 -10.20 -15.65
C LYS A 148 -12.36 -10.75 -14.52
N PRO A 149 -12.12 -10.39 -13.25
CA PRO A 149 -12.97 -10.81 -12.15
C PRO A 149 -14.40 -10.25 -12.30
N ARG A 150 -15.37 -10.97 -11.74
CA ARG A 150 -16.79 -10.58 -11.73
C ARG A 150 -17.19 -9.97 -10.39
#